data_AF-H2KRH2-F1
#
_entry.id   AF-H2KRH2-F1
#
_cell.length_a   1.000
_cell.length_b   1.000
_cell.length_c   1.000
_cell.angle_alpha   90.00
_cell.angle_beta   90.00
_cell.angle_gamma   90.00
#
_symmetry.space_group_name_H-M   'P 1'
#
loop_
_entity.id
_entity.type
_entity.pdbx_description
1 polymer ?
#
loop_
_entity_poly.entity_id
_entity_poly.type
_entity_poly.pdbx_seq_one_letter_code
_entity_poly.pdbx_strand_id
1 'polypeptide(L)' 'MVDIDSLRKHHENPTEWRIRREFLLQNKEKLDPERLECLSHCFINAELYGNGYPEKVMQVSNMVLES' A
#
# COMPACT_ATOMS: atom_id res chain seq x y z
N MET A 1 -6.94 -7.14 15.09
CA MET A 1 -6.12 -7.59 13.93
C MET A 1 -6.88 -7.16 12.68
N VAL A 2 -6.24 -6.42 11.77
CA VAL A 2 -6.92 -5.89 10.57
C VAL A 2 -7.23 -7.03 9.61
N ASP A 3 -8.48 -7.15 9.20
CA ASP A 3 -8.86 -8.03 8.10
C ASP A 3 -8.48 -7.37 6.77
N ILE A 4 -7.45 -7.90 6.13
CA ILE A 4 -6.90 -7.32 4.90
C ILE A 4 -7.90 -7.42 3.76
N ASP A 5 -8.64 -8.52 3.65
CA ASP A 5 -9.55 -8.72 2.53
C ASP A 5 -10.76 -7.76 2.60
N SER A 6 -11.09 -7.26 3.81
CA SER A 6 -12.08 -6.19 4.00
C SER A 6 -11.66 -4.82 3.46
N LEU A 7 -10.36 -4.60 3.23
CA LEU A 7 -9.82 -3.33 2.74
C LEU A 7 -9.91 -3.18 1.21
N ARG A 8 -10.21 -4.26 0.48
CA ARG A 8 -10.32 -4.25 -0.98
C ARG A 8 -11.45 -3.34 -1.45
N LYS A 9 -11.18 -2.49 -2.44
CA LYS A 9 -12.18 -1.63 -3.09
C LYS A 9 -12.77 -2.33 -4.32
N HIS A 10 -14.06 -2.07 -4.56
CA HIS A 10 -14.81 -2.68 -5.67
C HIS A 10 -14.25 -2.32 -7.06
N HIS A 11 -13.58 -1.18 -7.18
CA HIS A 11 -12.99 -0.69 -8.43
C HIS A 11 -11.56 -1.17 -8.65
N GLU A 12 -10.91 -1.83 -7.67
CA GLU A 12 -9.58 -2.38 -7.85
C GLU A 12 -9.61 -3.58 -8.79
N ASN A 13 -8.82 -3.50 -9.85
CA ASN A 13 -8.60 -4.64 -10.73
C ASN A 13 -7.77 -5.73 -9.99
N PRO A 14 -7.78 -6.99 -10.47
CA PRO A 14 -7.09 -8.09 -9.79
C PRO A 14 -5.58 -7.87 -9.60
N THR A 15 -4.92 -7.18 -10.52
CA THR A 15 -3.47 -6.91 -10.45
C THR A 15 -3.16 -5.87 -9.38
N GLU A 16 -3.91 -4.76 -9.34
CA GLU A 16 -3.82 -3.73 -8.30
C GLU A 16 -4.01 -4.35 -6.92
N TRP A 17 -5.10 -5.12 -6.76
CA TRP A 17 -5.42 -5.75 -5.49
C TRP A 17 -4.33 -6.71 -5.03
N ARG A 18 -3.81 -7.55 -5.94
CA ARG A 18 -2.73 -8.50 -5.62
C ARG A 18 -1.50 -7.77 -5.05
N ILE A 19 -1.06 -6.70 -5.71
CA ILE A 19 0.13 -5.95 -5.30
C ILE A 19 -0.15 -5.19 -3.99
N ARG A 20 -1.32 -4.58 -3.84
CA ARG A 20 -1.69 -3.83 -2.64
C ARG A 20 -1.80 -4.74 -1.43
N ARG A 21 -2.37 -5.92 -1.61
CA ARG A 21 -2.53 -6.93 -0.57
C ARG A 21 -1.19 -7.40 0.00
N GLU A 22 -0.17 -7.57 -0.83
CA GLU A 22 1.18 -7.90 -0.35
C GLU A 22 1.75 -6.79 0.53
N PHE A 23 1.63 -5.52 0.11
CA PHE A 23 2.03 -4.37 0.93
C PHE A 23 1.29 -4.35 2.27
N LEU A 24 -0.04 -4.56 2.25
CA LEU A 24 -0.87 -4.59 3.46
C LEU A 24 -0.41 -5.72 4.41
N LEU A 25 -0.15 -6.92 3.89
CA LEU A 25 0.28 -8.06 4.69
C LEU A 25 1.64 -7.87 5.36
N GLN A 26 2.59 -7.27 4.65
CA GLN A 26 3.95 -7.00 5.16
C GLN A 26 3.98 -5.92 6.26
N ASN A 27 2.99 -5.03 6.28
CA ASN A 27 2.99 -3.83 7.12
C ASN A 27 1.89 -3.79 8.19
N LYS A 28 0.93 -4.72 8.16
CA LYS A 28 -0.20 -4.74 9.10
C LYS A 28 0.17 -4.79 10.58
N GLU A 29 1.37 -5.23 10.92
CA GLU A 29 1.88 -5.31 12.30
C GLU A 29 2.72 -4.09 12.69
N LYS A 30 3.18 -3.31 11.69
CA LYS A 30 4.07 -2.15 11.86
C LYS A 30 3.31 -0.82 11.86
N LEU A 31 2.12 -0.79 11.25
CA LEU A 31 1.33 0.43 11.02
C LEU A 31 -0.06 0.30 11.63
N ASP A 32 -0.60 1.43 12.08
CA ASP A 32 -2.01 1.54 12.41
C ASP A 32 -2.90 1.36 11.16
N PRO A 33 -4.15 0.91 11.30
CA PRO A 33 -5.00 0.52 10.16
C PRO A 33 -5.24 1.66 9.17
N GLU A 34 -5.45 2.88 9.66
CA GLU A 34 -5.74 4.06 8.84
C GLU A 34 -4.52 4.45 8.00
N ARG A 35 -3.35 4.49 8.63
CA ARG A 35 -2.09 4.78 7.95
C ARG A 35 -1.67 3.66 6.99
N LEU A 36 -1.90 2.41 7.36
CA LEU A 36 -1.68 1.24 6.51
C LEU A 36 -2.49 1.33 5.22
N GLU A 37 -3.79 1.63 5.33
CA GLU A 37 -4.67 1.77 4.17
C GLU A 37 -4.23 2.95 3.29
N CYS A 38 -3.97 4.12 3.89
CA CYS A 38 -3.51 5.31 3.16
C CYS A 38 -2.21 5.04 2.38
N LEU A 39 -1.19 4.47 3.03
CA LEU A 39 0.10 4.20 2.39
C LEU A 39 -0.01 3.14 1.30
N SER A 40 -0.89 2.14 1.46
CA SER A 40 -1.10 1.11 0.44
C SER A 40 -1.63 1.68 -0.89
N HIS A 41 -2.47 2.71 -0.83
CA HIS A 41 -2.96 3.39 -2.04
C HIS A 41 -1.86 4.26 -2.67
N CYS A 42 -1.08 4.98 -1.87
CA CYS A 42 0.08 5.74 -2.37
C CYS A 42 1.09 4.83 -3.08
N PHE A 43 1.37 3.65 -2.49
CA PHE A 43 2.26 2.66 -3.06
C PHE A 43 1.79 2.18 -4.44
N ILE A 44 0.53 1.78 -4.57
CA ILE A 44 -0.03 1.34 -5.86
C ILE A 44 0.00 2.45 -6.91
N ASN A 45 -0.32 3.67 -6.50
CA ASN A 45 -0.28 4.81 -7.41
C ASN A 45 1.16 5.13 -7.89
N ALA A 46 2.17 4.92 -7.05
CA ALA A 46 3.57 5.09 -7.42
C ALA A 46 4.05 3.95 -8.34
N GLU A 47 3.81 2.69 -7.94
CA GLU A 47 4.34 1.49 -8.61
C GLU A 47 3.68 1.19 -9.96
N LEU A 48 2.35 1.32 -10.07
CA LEU A 48 1.63 0.93 -11.28
C LEU A 48 1.39 2.09 -12.26
N TYR A 49 1.22 3.30 -11.73
CA TYR A 49 0.85 4.46 -12.54
C TYR A 49 2.03 5.41 -12.76
N GLY A 50 3.19 5.16 -12.15
CA GLY A 50 4.39 5.99 -12.30
C GLY A 50 4.18 7.42 -11.80
N ASN A 51 3.16 7.65 -10.97
CA ASN A 51 2.87 8.98 -10.44
C ASN A 51 3.94 9.36 -9.41
N GLY A 52 4.72 10.40 -9.72
CA GLY A 52 5.70 10.96 -8.81
C GLY A 52 5.03 11.63 -7.62
N TYR A 53 5.17 11.05 -6.44
CA TYR A 53 4.78 11.67 -5.17
C TYR A 53 5.93 12.52 -4.62
N PRO A 54 5.65 13.51 -3.74
CA PRO A 54 6.69 14.27 -3.07
C PRO A 54 7.71 13.34 -2.39
N GLU A 55 8.98 13.73 -2.41
CA GLU A 55 10.14 12.89 -2.02
C GLU A 55 9.98 12.22 -0.64
N LYS A 56 9.33 12.88 0.32
CA LYS A 56 9.01 12.32 1.64
C LYS A 56 8.08 11.09 1.59
N VAL A 57 7.11 11.07 0.68
CA VAL A 57 6.16 9.94 0.51
C VAL A 57 6.85 8.78 -0.21
N MET A 58 7.71 9.12 -1.19
CA MET A 58 8.56 8.16 -1.88
C MET A 58 9.54 7.47 -0.90
N GLN A 59 10.19 8.22 0.00
CA GLN A 59 11.11 7.68 1.00
C GLN A 59 10.43 6.71 1.98
N VAL A 60 9.21 7.01 2.43
CA VAL A 60 8.46 6.10 3.32
C VAL A 60 8.05 4.82 2.59
N SER A 61 7.70 4.92 1.29
CA SER A 61 7.32 3.77 0.48
C SER A 61 8.52 2.87 0.18
N ASN A 62 9.70 3.44 -0.11
CA ASN A 62 10.93 2.67 -0.36
C ASN A 62 11.51 2.00 0.90
N MET A 63 11.41 2.62 2.08
CA MET A 63 11.90 2.00 3.33
C MET A 63 11.16 0.71 3.69
N VAL A 64 9.93 0.54 3.20
CA VAL A 64 9.11 -0.65 3.45
C VAL A 64 9.51 -1.84 2.56
N LEU A 65 10.16 -1.60 1.42
CA LEU A 65 10.55 -2.65 0.46
C LEU A 65 11.90 -3.31 0.79
N GLU A 66 12.77 -2.68 1.58
CA GLU A 66 14.12 -3.20 1.91
C GLU A 66 14.24 -3.84 3.31
N SER A 67 13.14 -4.17 3.99
CA SER A 67 13.16 -4.78 5.35
C SER A 67 12.54 -6.17 5.41
#